data_AF-A0A2H1HLJ6-F1
#
_entry.id   AF-A0A2H1HLJ6-F1
#
_cell.length_a   1.000
_cell.length_b   1.000
_cell.length_c   1.000
_cell.angle_alpha   90.00
_cell.angle_beta   90.00
_cell.angle_gamma   90.00
#
_symmetry.space_group_name_H-M   'P 1'
#
loop_
_entity.id
_entity.type
_entity.pdbx_description
1 polymer ?
#
loop_
_entity_poly.entity_id
_entity_poly.type
_entity_poly.pdbx_seq_one_letter_code
_entity_poly.pdbx_strand_id
1 'polypeptide(L)'
;MDELVTLRSNDPDYPMKEYAVEIVTGITEKHAEIDEIISTYSEGWTLDRMPAVDRSLLEIGTWEMLFNDEVPDKVAIDEAVSLARQFSTDDSPGFVSGLLSRILDVKPTLI
;
A
#
# COMPACT_ATOMS: atom_id res chain seq x y z
N MET A 1 -16.29 7.91 4.91
CA MET A 1 -15.03 7.43 5.51
C MET A 1 -15.03 7.72 7.00
N ASP A 2 -15.23 8.98 7.37
CA ASP A 2 -15.23 9.48 8.75
C ASP A 2 -16.17 8.73 9.70
N GLU A 3 -17.35 8.33 9.24
CA GLU A 3 -18.31 7.58 10.06
C GLU A 3 -17.81 6.17 10.43
N LEU A 4 -17.15 5.47 9.51
CA LEU A 4 -16.58 4.13 9.75
C LEU A 4 -15.31 4.20 10.61
N VAL A 5 -14.47 5.20 10.39
CA VAL A 5 -13.28 5.46 11.23
C VAL A 5 -13.73 5.77 12.65
N THR A 6 -14.70 6.67 12.84
CA THR A 6 -15.27 7.01 14.15
C THR A 6 -15.88 5.80 14.85
N LEU A 7 -16.56 4.92 14.11
CA LEU A 7 -17.17 3.71 14.66
C LEU A 7 -16.10 2.71 15.14
N ARG A 8 -15.00 2.54 14.41
CA ARG A 8 -13.93 1.58 14.75
C ARG A 8 -12.93 2.11 15.77
N SER A 9 -12.66 3.41 15.79
CA SER A 9 -11.77 4.03 16.79
C SER A 9 -12.33 3.95 18.22
N ASN A 10 -13.67 3.82 18.36
CA ASN A 10 -14.35 3.65 19.65
C ASN A 10 -14.57 2.17 20.05
N ASP A 11 -14.04 1.21 19.28
CA ASP A 11 -14.09 -0.20 19.63
C ASP A 11 -13.15 -0.46 20.83
N PRO A 12 -13.69 -0.81 22.02
CA PRO A 12 -12.89 -0.93 23.24
C PRO A 12 -11.96 -2.15 23.22
N ASP A 13 -12.23 -3.14 22.38
CA ASP A 13 -11.45 -4.38 22.28
C ASP A 13 -10.34 -4.25 21.22
N TYR A 14 -10.59 -3.51 20.15
CA TYR A 14 -9.63 -3.27 19.06
C TYR A 14 -9.70 -1.81 18.55
N PRO A 15 -9.17 -0.85 19.31
CA PRO A 15 -9.13 0.54 18.85
C PRO A 15 -8.25 0.65 17.60
N MET A 16 -8.74 1.38 16.60
CA MET A 16 -7.96 1.66 15.40
C MET A 16 -6.72 2.48 15.77
N LYS A 17 -5.53 1.95 15.43
CA LYS A 17 -4.26 2.67 15.65
C LYS A 17 -4.26 3.96 14.83
N GLU A 18 -3.74 5.04 15.41
CA GLU A 18 -3.64 6.34 14.73
C GLU A 18 -2.95 6.23 13.36
N TYR A 19 -1.85 5.47 13.30
CA TYR A 19 -1.14 5.24 12.04
C TYR A 19 -1.97 4.49 10.98
N ALA A 20 -2.88 3.60 11.40
CA ALA A 20 -3.78 2.94 10.44
C ALA A 20 -4.81 3.92 9.86
N VAL A 21 -5.27 4.89 10.65
CA VAL A 21 -6.13 5.98 10.18
C VAL A 21 -5.36 6.84 9.17
N GLU A 22 -4.11 7.15 9.47
CA GLU A 22 -3.23 7.96 8.61
C GLU A 22 -3.02 7.32 7.24
N ILE A 23 -2.61 6.04 7.20
CA ILE A 23 -2.45 5.28 5.96
C ILE A 23 -3.72 5.34 5.12
N VAL A 24 -4.85 5.00 5.72
CA VAL A 24 -6.12 4.91 5.00
C VAL A 24 -6.58 6.28 4.49
N THR A 25 -6.38 7.33 5.28
CA THR A 25 -6.70 8.71 4.90
C THR A 25 -5.81 9.16 3.74
N GLY A 26 -4.50 8.97 3.86
CA GLY A 26 -3.52 9.37 2.86
C GLY A 26 -3.70 8.64 1.52
N ILE A 27 -3.95 7.32 1.56
CA ILE A 27 -4.31 6.55 0.34
C ILE A 27 -5.59 7.10 -0.28
N THR A 28 -6.61 7.40 0.52
CA THR A 28 -7.88 7.92 -0.01
C THR A 28 -7.70 9.28 -0.68
N GLU A 29 -6.89 10.17 -0.09
CA GLU A 29 -6.59 11.50 -0.65
C GLU A 29 -5.75 11.42 -1.95
N LYS A 30 -4.89 10.40 -2.05
CA LYS A 30 -3.98 10.17 -3.18
C LYS A 30 -4.41 9.06 -4.14
N HIS A 31 -5.65 8.58 -4.00
CA HIS A 31 -6.09 7.33 -4.62
C HIS A 31 -5.88 7.30 -6.14
N ALA A 32 -6.26 8.37 -6.85
CA ALA A 32 -6.12 8.42 -8.30
C ALA A 32 -4.65 8.37 -8.76
N GLU A 33 -3.76 9.05 -8.05
CA GLU A 33 -2.32 9.09 -8.35
C GLU A 33 -1.65 7.75 -8.04
N ILE A 34 -1.98 7.15 -6.90
CA ILE A 34 -1.49 5.81 -6.51
C ILE A 34 -1.97 4.74 -7.51
N ASP A 35 -3.25 4.75 -7.87
CA ASP A 35 -3.83 3.80 -8.84
C ASP A 35 -3.20 3.94 -10.22
N GLU A 36 -2.97 5.18 -10.68
CA GLU A 36 -2.26 5.46 -11.94
C GLU A 36 -0.81 4.94 -11.91
N ILE A 37 -0.07 5.18 -10.82
CA ILE A 37 1.31 4.71 -10.67
C ILE A 37 1.36 3.18 -10.67
N ILE A 38 0.56 2.53 -9.83
CA ILE A 38 0.55 1.07 -9.74
C ILE A 38 0.16 0.46 -11.09
N SER A 39 -0.89 0.96 -11.74
CA SER A 39 -1.34 0.46 -13.05
C SER A 39 -0.33 0.67 -14.17
N THR A 40 0.41 1.78 -14.14
CA THR A 40 1.44 2.09 -15.14
C THR A 40 2.61 1.11 -15.07
N TYR A 41 3.01 0.71 -13.86
CA TYR A 41 4.19 -0.13 -13.66
C TYR A 41 3.90 -1.63 -13.47
N SER A 42 2.63 -2.03 -13.34
CA SER A 42 2.19 -3.42 -13.18
C SER A 42 2.15 -4.23 -14.50
N GLU A 43 3.18 -4.10 -15.35
CA GLU A 43 3.26 -4.69 -16.70
C GLU A 43 2.65 -6.10 -16.81
N GLY A 44 1.59 -6.24 -17.61
CA GLY A 44 0.94 -7.54 -17.89
C GLY A 44 -0.11 -8.00 -16.88
N TRP A 45 -0.31 -7.29 -15.77
CA TRP A 45 -1.33 -7.57 -14.77
C TRP A 45 -2.34 -6.43 -14.69
N THR A 46 -3.58 -6.69 -15.11
CA THR A 46 -4.69 -5.78 -14.79
C THR A 46 -4.95 -5.83 -13.29
N LEU A 47 -5.06 -4.68 -12.62
CA LEU A 47 -5.35 -4.56 -11.17
C LEU A 47 -6.52 -5.45 -10.71
N ASP A 48 -7.53 -5.62 -11.56
CA ASP A 48 -8.70 -6.46 -11.30
C ASP A 48 -8.41 -7.97 -11.13
N ARG A 49 -7.21 -8.43 -11.50
CA ARG A 49 -6.78 -9.83 -11.37
C ARG A 49 -5.85 -10.05 -10.17
N MET A 50 -5.44 -8.99 -9.47
CA MET A 50 -4.59 -9.13 -8.30
C MET A 50 -5.44 -9.61 -7.10
N PRO A 51 -4.87 -10.47 -6.23
CA PRO A 51 -5.46 -10.70 -4.92
C PRO A 51 -5.72 -9.37 -4.22
N ALA A 52 -6.87 -9.23 -3.55
CA ALA A 52 -7.22 -7.99 -2.85
C ALA A 52 -6.15 -7.58 -1.83
N VAL A 53 -5.52 -8.56 -1.18
CA VAL A 53 -4.40 -8.36 -0.25
C VAL A 53 -3.21 -7.73 -0.96
N ASP A 54 -2.80 -8.26 -2.12
CA ASP A 54 -1.65 -7.73 -2.87
C ASP A 54 -1.89 -6.29 -3.30
N ARG A 55 -3.11 -6.00 -3.80
CA ARG A 55 -3.50 -4.64 -4.16
C ARG A 55 -3.40 -3.69 -2.96
N SER A 56 -3.97 -4.04 -1.82
CA SER A 56 -3.88 -3.20 -0.63
C SER A 56 -2.45 -3.01 -0.15
N LEU A 57 -1.59 -4.03 -0.23
CA LEU A 57 -0.18 -3.90 0.13
C LEU A 57 0.59 -2.99 -0.83
N LEU A 58 0.27 -3.03 -2.12
CA LEU A 58 0.84 -2.12 -3.12
C LEU A 58 0.39 -0.68 -2.89
N GLU A 59 -0.89 -0.47 -2.56
CA GLU A 59 -1.43 0.86 -2.23
C GLU A 59 -0.73 1.44 -0.99
N ILE A 60 -0.56 0.64 0.07
CA ILE A 60 0.12 1.04 1.30
C ILE A 60 1.60 1.35 1.02
N GLY A 61 2.34 0.42 0.42
CA GLY A 61 3.77 0.61 0.16
C GLY A 61 4.04 1.79 -0.77
N THR A 62 3.21 1.99 -1.79
CA THR A 62 3.33 3.13 -2.70
C THR A 62 3.05 4.45 -1.98
N TRP A 63 2.01 4.49 -1.14
CA TRP A 63 1.71 5.69 -0.36
C TRP A 63 2.84 6.03 0.62
N GLU A 64 3.33 5.04 1.37
CA GLU A 64 4.43 5.25 2.32
C GLU A 64 5.68 5.77 1.60
N MET A 65 6.06 5.17 0.48
CA MET A 65 7.23 5.58 -0.29
C MET A 65 7.11 6.98 -0.89
N LEU A 66 5.94 7.42 -1.34
CA LEU A 66 5.80 8.67 -2.09
C LEU A 66 5.35 9.85 -1.23
N PHE A 67 4.65 9.59 -0.13
CA PHE A 67 3.93 10.61 0.63
C PHE A 67 4.18 10.55 2.14
N ASN A 68 4.96 9.58 2.64
CA ASN A 68 5.33 9.49 4.05
C ASN A 68 6.86 9.45 4.25
N ASP A 69 7.46 10.63 4.42
CA ASP A 69 8.91 10.77 4.66
C ASP A 69 9.39 10.17 6.01
N GLU A 70 8.47 9.79 6.91
CA GLU A 70 8.83 9.13 8.18
C GLU A 70 9.16 7.64 7.99
N VAL A 71 8.73 7.04 6.87
CA VAL A 71 8.96 5.62 6.56
C VAL A 71 10.08 5.49 5.53
N PRO A 72 11.21 4.84 5.87
CA PRO A 72 12.24 4.56 4.88
C PRO A 72 11.72 3.64 3.77
N ASP A 73 11.96 3.99 2.51
CA ASP A 73 11.46 3.24 1.33
C ASP A 73 11.71 1.73 1.40
N LYS A 74 12.90 1.33 1.85
CA LYS A 74 13.24 -0.11 1.99
C LYS A 74 12.43 -0.82 3.07
N VAL A 75 12.10 -0.13 4.14
CA VAL A 75 11.27 -0.68 5.23
C VAL A 75 9.84 -0.89 4.73
N ALA A 76 9.27 0.08 4.01
CA ALA A 76 7.94 -0.06 3.40
C ALA A 76 7.87 -1.30 2.49
N ILE A 77 8.90 -1.51 1.64
CA ILE A 77 8.99 -2.69 0.76
C ILE A 77 9.10 -3.98 1.57
N ASP A 78 10.03 -4.05 2.54
CA ASP A 78 10.29 -5.26 3.31
C ASP A 78 9.05 -5.70 4.11
N GLU A 79 8.32 -4.75 4.72
CA GLU A 79 7.09 -5.04 5.46
C GLU A 79 5.94 -5.46 4.55
N ALA A 80 5.76 -4.80 3.40
CA ALA A 80 4.75 -5.21 2.41
C ALA A 80 5.01 -6.64 1.91
N VAL A 81 6.27 -7.01 1.65
CA VAL A 81 6.66 -8.37 1.25
C VAL A 81 6.44 -9.38 2.36
N SER A 82 6.72 -9.01 3.61
CA SER A 82 6.46 -9.85 4.79
C SER A 82 4.96 -10.15 4.94
N LEU A 83 4.11 -9.14 4.81
CA LEU A 83 2.65 -9.29 4.87
C LEU A 83 2.10 -10.11 3.70
N ALA A 84 2.63 -9.93 2.49
CA ALA A 84 2.26 -10.74 1.33
C ALA A 84 2.55 -12.23 1.56
N ARG A 85 3.70 -12.57 2.19
CA ARG A 85 4.04 -13.96 2.56
C ARG A 85 3.05 -14.55 3.56
N GLN A 86 2.53 -13.73 4.46
CA GLN A 86 1.68 -14.18 5.54
C GLN A 86 0.20 -14.32 5.13
N PHE A 87 -0.27 -13.43 4.25
CA PHE A 87 -1.72 -13.25 4.03
C PHE A 87 -2.19 -13.45 2.59
N SER A 88 -1.29 -13.75 1.66
CA SER A 88 -1.65 -13.90 0.24
C SER A 88 -1.15 -15.24 -0.33
N THR A 89 -0.78 -15.27 -1.62
CA THR A 89 -0.37 -16.49 -2.33
C THR A 89 1.15 -16.68 -2.33
N ASP A 90 1.62 -17.87 -2.73
CA ASP A 90 3.06 -18.17 -2.81
C ASP A 90 3.82 -17.25 -3.80
N ASP A 91 3.14 -16.74 -4.83
CA ASP A 91 3.73 -15.86 -5.85
C ASP A 91 3.72 -14.37 -5.43
N SER A 92 2.84 -14.00 -4.48
CA SER A 92 2.60 -12.61 -4.05
C SER A 92 3.84 -11.88 -3.52
N PRO A 93 4.73 -12.47 -2.69
CA PRO A 93 5.90 -11.78 -2.16
C PRO A 93 6.86 -11.28 -3.25
N GLY A 94 7.06 -12.11 -4.29
CA GLY A 94 7.93 -11.76 -5.41
C GLY A 94 7.32 -10.65 -6.26
N PHE A 95 6.01 -10.74 -6.51
CA PHE A 95 5.25 -9.73 -7.24
C PHE A 95 5.27 -8.36 -6.53
N VAL A 96 4.90 -8.31 -5.24
CA VAL A 96 4.89 -7.08 -4.44
C VAL A 96 6.28 -6.46 -4.37
N SER A 97 7.31 -7.27 -4.10
CA SER A 97 8.70 -6.80 -4.06
C SER A 97 9.12 -6.18 -5.39
N GLY A 98 8.84 -6.87 -6.51
CA GLY A 98 9.24 -6.41 -7.83
C GLY A 98 8.57 -5.10 -8.24
N LEU A 99 7.27 -4.97 -7.99
CA LEU A 99 6.52 -3.77 -8.37
C LEU A 99 6.89 -2.56 -7.52
N LEU A 100 6.95 -2.71 -6.19
CA LEU A 100 7.38 -1.59 -5.32
C LEU A 100 8.84 -1.19 -5.59
N SER A 101 9.74 -2.15 -5.87
CA SER A 101 11.13 -1.82 -6.26
C SER A 101 11.17 -1.02 -7.56
N ARG A 102 10.32 -1.37 -8.54
CA ARG A 102 10.22 -0.64 -9.79
C ARG A 102 9.69 0.79 -9.58
N ILE A 103 8.72 0.97 -8.68
CA ILE A 103 8.22 2.30 -8.29
C ILE A 103 9.32 3.10 -7.61
N LEU A 104 10.12 2.47 -6.73
CA LEU A 104 11.25 3.13 -6.07
C LEU A 104 12.28 3.66 -7.08
N ASP A 105 12.60 2.88 -8.12
CA ASP A 105 13.55 3.28 -9.16
C ASP A 105 13.10 4.53 -9.93
N VAL A 106 11.78 4.70 -10.11
CA VAL A 106 11.19 5.84 -10.84
C VAL A 106 10.69 6.96 -9.91
N LYS A 107 10.69 6.76 -8.59
CA LYS A 107 10.26 7.75 -7.58
C LYS A 107 10.78 9.17 -7.84
N PRO A 108 12.06 9.39 -8.24
CA PRO A 108 12.57 10.75 -8.53
C PRO A 108 11.90 11.47 -9.71
N THR A 109 11.04 10.78 -10.48
CA THR A 109 10.29 11.34 -11.62
C THR A 109 8.80 11.50 -11.34
N LEU A 110 8.30 10.96 -10.22
CA LEU A 110 6.88 10.97 -9.86
C LEU A 110 6.50 12.19 -9.02
N ILE A 111 7.46 12.77 -8.29
CA ILE A 111 7.30 13.92 -7.38
C ILE A 111 8.37 14.99 -7.62
#